data_AF-A0A2D6HB92-F1
#
_entry.id   AF-A0A2D6HB92-F1
#
_cell.length_a   1.000
_cell.length_b   1.000
_cell.length_c   1.000
_cell.angle_alpha   90.00
_cell.angle_beta   90.00
_cell.angle_gamma   90.00
#
_symmetry.space_group_name_H-M   'P 1'
#
loop_
_entity.id
_entity.type
_entity.pdbx_description
1 polymer ?
#
loop_
_entity_poly.entity_id
_entity_poly.type
_entity_poly.pdbx_seq_one_letter_code
_entity_poly.pdbx_strand_id
1 'polypeptide(L)'
;MKASNQLSRRRFLERTAATAAVSFSVPYIVPAHVLAGPGRVGANDRIGIGWVGTGRRAHQMIADLKGTTSLPGECRVVAVSDVWPKKCHEYLASYEKNVLGPKGGKTGAKYGIFQDYREMLESSDVDAVVLSTPEHSRALPCIHACQADKDVYAEKPLCLTIREGRAMVEAVRKYERVCQVGTQQRSYARNREATEYVRNGRIGKVHTVICQNWLSARP
;
A
#
# COMPACT_ATOMS: atom_id res chain seq x y z
N MET A 1 -25.00 -17.49 -71.33
CA MET A 1 -24.04 -16.41 -71.05
C MET A 1 -23.93 -16.23 -69.54
N LYS A 2 -22.78 -16.57 -68.94
CA LYS A 2 -22.42 -16.22 -67.55
C LYS A 2 -21.09 -15.48 -67.62
N ALA A 3 -21.06 -14.21 -67.22
CA ALA A 3 -19.81 -13.47 -67.01
C ALA A 3 -19.48 -13.49 -65.51
N SER A 4 -18.29 -13.97 -65.19
CA SER A 4 -17.74 -14.08 -63.83
C SER A 4 -17.21 -12.72 -63.36
N ASN A 5 -17.62 -12.31 -62.16
CA ASN A 5 -17.21 -11.05 -61.55
C ASN A 5 -15.86 -11.24 -60.84
N GLN A 6 -14.75 -11.05 -61.56
CA GLN A 6 -13.38 -11.19 -61.02
C GLN A 6 -13.00 -9.95 -60.19
N LEU A 7 -12.72 -10.15 -58.90
CA LEU A 7 -12.15 -9.13 -58.03
C LEU A 7 -10.73 -8.79 -58.50
N SER A 8 -10.55 -7.59 -59.03
CA SER A 8 -9.25 -7.07 -59.47
C SER A 8 -8.31 -6.85 -58.29
N ARG A 9 -7.05 -7.30 -58.42
CA ARG A 9 -5.95 -7.12 -57.45
C ARG A 9 -5.78 -5.67 -57.00
N ARG A 10 -6.05 -4.71 -57.88
CA ARG A 10 -5.98 -3.26 -57.57
C ARG A 10 -7.05 -2.84 -56.57
N ARG A 11 -8.26 -3.38 -56.71
CA ARG A 11 -9.40 -3.12 -55.81
C ARG A 11 -9.24 -3.79 -54.45
N PHE A 12 -8.50 -4.90 -54.40
CA PHE A 12 -8.08 -5.53 -53.15
C PHE A 12 -7.04 -4.67 -52.42
N LEU A 13 -5.98 -4.23 -53.12
CA LEU A 13 -4.95 -3.37 -52.52
C LEU A 13 -5.51 -2.01 -52.06
N GLU A 14 -6.41 -1.40 -52.82
CA GLU A 14 -7.10 -0.16 -52.42
C GLU A 14 -7.95 -0.36 -51.16
N ARG A 15 -8.65 -1.49 -51.04
CA ARG A 15 -9.43 -1.82 -49.82
C ARG A 15 -8.54 -2.13 -48.63
N THR A 16 -7.41 -2.80 -48.81
CA THR A 16 -6.46 -3.15 -47.73
C THR A 16 -5.67 -1.93 -47.23
N ALA A 17 -5.36 -0.98 -48.11
CA ALA A 17 -4.72 0.29 -47.72
C ALA A 17 -5.67 1.19 -46.89
N ALA A 18 -6.97 1.20 -47.22
CA ALA A 18 -7.97 1.97 -46.50
C ALA A 18 -8.25 1.43 -45.08
N THR A 19 -8.18 0.10 -44.86
CA THR A 19 -8.31 -0.50 -43.52
C THR A 19 -7.04 -0.39 -42.67
N ALA A 20 -5.86 -0.39 -43.28
CA ALA A 20 -4.59 -0.21 -42.58
C ALA A 20 -4.41 1.22 -42.02
N ALA A 21 -4.86 2.25 -42.75
CA ALA A 21 -4.73 3.64 -42.30
C ALA A 21 -5.57 3.97 -41.03
N VAL A 22 -6.67 3.25 -40.80
CA VAL A 22 -7.52 3.43 -39.61
C VAL A 22 -6.98 2.68 -38.38
N SER A 23 -6.14 1.66 -38.57
CA SER A 23 -5.60 0.84 -37.47
C SER A 23 -4.33 1.43 -36.83
N PHE A 24 -3.63 2.35 -37.49
CA PHE A 24 -2.43 3.01 -36.94
C PHE A 24 -2.69 4.37 -36.28
N SER A 25 -3.91 4.90 -36.33
CA SER A 25 -4.27 6.23 -35.79
C SER A 25 -4.92 6.20 -34.40
N VAL A 26 -5.11 5.02 -33.80
CA VAL A 26 -5.47 4.91 -32.39
C VAL A 26 -4.17 4.84 -31.58
N PRO A 27 -3.87 5.82 -30.70
CA PRO A 27 -2.72 5.71 -29.82
C PRO A 27 -2.83 4.42 -29.01
N TYR A 28 -1.86 3.52 -29.18
CA TYR A 28 -1.74 2.22 -28.48
C TYR A 28 -1.56 2.34 -26.95
N ILE A 29 -1.71 3.54 -26.40
CA ILE A 29 -1.79 3.77 -24.96
C ILE A 29 -3.25 3.57 -24.59
N VAL A 30 -3.69 2.31 -24.57
CA VAL A 30 -4.91 1.94 -23.87
C VAL A 30 -4.54 1.92 -22.38
N PRO A 31 -5.05 2.86 -21.57
CA PRO A 31 -4.77 2.85 -20.14
C PRO A 31 -5.17 1.52 -19.52
N ALA A 32 -4.40 1.00 -18.56
CA ALA A 32 -4.67 -0.31 -17.96
C ALA A 32 -6.09 -0.42 -17.37
N HIS A 33 -6.67 0.70 -16.92
CA HIS A 33 -8.05 0.77 -16.43
C HIS A 33 -9.12 0.51 -17.50
N VAL A 34 -8.80 0.65 -18.80
CA VAL A 34 -9.74 0.34 -19.91
C VAL A 34 -9.75 -1.16 -20.23
N LEU A 35 -8.64 -1.87 -19.97
CA LEU A 35 -8.54 -3.33 -20.11
C LEU A 35 -8.96 -4.08 -18.84
N ALA A 36 -9.04 -3.39 -17.71
CA ALA A 36 -9.51 -3.97 -16.46
C ALA A 36 -11.04 -3.99 -16.44
N GLY A 37 -11.64 -5.16 -16.24
CA GLY A 37 -13.10 -5.30 -16.14
C GLY A 37 -13.66 -4.41 -15.01
N PRO A 38 -14.95 -4.01 -15.07
CA PRO A 38 -15.57 -3.12 -14.08
C PRO A 38 -15.29 -3.59 -12.65
N GLY A 39 -14.64 -2.73 -11.85
CA GLY A 39 -14.32 -3.02 -10.44
C GLY A 39 -13.00 -3.77 -10.19
N ARG A 40 -12.14 -3.99 -11.20
CA ARG A 40 -10.77 -4.50 -11.01
C ARG A 40 -9.76 -3.38 -11.27
N VAL A 41 -9.02 -2.99 -10.23
CA VAL A 41 -7.86 -2.09 -10.35
C VAL A 41 -6.71 -2.87 -11.02
N GLY A 42 -6.16 -2.33 -12.12
CA GLY A 42 -5.06 -2.94 -12.86
C GLY A 42 -3.81 -3.09 -11.98
N ALA A 43 -2.91 -4.03 -12.30
CA ALA A 43 -1.72 -4.27 -11.47
C ALA A 43 -0.78 -3.05 -11.35
N ASN A 44 -0.79 -2.18 -12.36
CA ASN A 44 -0.02 -0.93 -12.39
C ASN A 44 -0.73 0.24 -11.68
N ASP A 45 -2.02 0.10 -11.39
CA ASP A 45 -2.82 1.12 -10.69
C ASP A 45 -2.85 0.85 -9.16
N ARG A 46 -1.98 -0.05 -8.67
CA ARG A 46 -1.90 -0.44 -7.27
C ARG A 46 -0.69 0.18 -6.58
N ILE A 47 -0.93 0.79 -5.42
CA ILE A 47 0.05 1.32 -4.48
C ILE A 47 0.94 0.17 -3.96
N GLY A 48 2.22 0.24 -4.29
CA GLY A 48 3.27 -0.64 -3.80
C GLY A 48 3.67 -0.28 -2.37
N ILE A 49 3.53 -1.25 -1.47
CA ILE A 49 3.86 -1.12 -0.06
C ILE A 49 5.19 -1.78 0.23
N GLY A 50 6.14 -0.99 0.73
CA GLY A 50 7.37 -1.45 1.36
C GLY A 50 7.17 -1.62 2.87
N TRP A 51 7.59 -2.73 3.45
CA TRP A 51 7.45 -2.95 4.90
C TRP A 51 8.80 -2.93 5.60
N VAL A 52 9.02 -1.99 6.52
CA VAL A 52 10.27 -1.87 7.31
C VAL A 52 10.03 -2.36 8.74
N GLY A 53 10.79 -3.38 9.13
CA GLY A 53 10.67 -4.06 10.42
C GLY A 53 9.56 -5.10 10.39
N THR A 54 9.90 -6.34 10.04
CA THR A 54 8.97 -7.46 9.82
C THR A 54 8.78 -8.34 11.07
N GLY A 55 8.91 -7.75 12.26
CA GLY A 55 8.79 -8.42 13.54
C GLY A 55 7.35 -8.74 13.98
N ARG A 56 7.18 -9.06 15.27
CA ARG A 56 5.88 -9.44 15.87
C ARG A 56 4.74 -8.48 15.50
N ARG A 57 4.98 -7.17 15.56
CA ARG A 57 3.95 -6.17 15.27
C ARG A 57 3.48 -6.25 13.82
N ALA A 58 4.40 -6.45 12.88
CA ALA A 58 4.09 -6.61 11.47
C ALA A 58 3.15 -7.81 11.22
N HIS A 59 3.43 -8.94 11.86
CA HIS A 59 2.58 -10.12 11.81
C HIS A 59 1.18 -9.89 12.40
N GLN A 60 1.07 -9.13 13.50
CA GLN A 60 -0.23 -8.77 14.07
C GLN A 60 -1.03 -7.90 13.11
N MET A 61 -0.40 -6.92 12.46
CA MET A 61 -1.06 -6.06 11.48
C MET A 61 -1.58 -6.86 10.28
N ILE A 62 -0.83 -7.84 9.78
CA ILE A 62 -1.35 -8.78 8.75
C ILE A 62 -2.50 -9.62 9.29
N ALA A 63 -2.40 -10.12 10.53
CA ALA A 63 -3.44 -10.94 11.11
C ALA A 63 -4.77 -10.17 11.26
N ASP A 64 -4.69 -8.86 11.54
CA ASP A 64 -5.85 -7.96 11.55
C ASP A 64 -6.49 -7.79 10.14
N LEU A 65 -5.73 -8.09 9.08
CA LEU A 65 -6.23 -8.12 7.69
C LEU A 65 -6.85 -9.47 7.29
N LYS A 66 -6.91 -10.47 8.18
CA LYS A 66 -7.52 -11.77 7.86
C LYS A 66 -8.97 -11.61 7.38
N GLY A 67 -9.27 -12.23 6.23
CA GLY A 67 -10.59 -12.15 5.59
C GLY A 67 -10.76 -10.97 4.62
N THR A 68 -9.78 -10.07 4.54
CA THR A 68 -9.65 -9.13 3.42
C THR A 68 -8.90 -9.82 2.28
N THR A 69 -9.38 -9.66 1.04
CA THR A 69 -8.78 -10.32 -0.14
C THR A 69 -7.44 -9.70 -0.59
N SER A 70 -7.06 -8.58 0.03
CA SER A 70 -5.81 -7.84 -0.12
C SER A 70 -5.77 -6.75 0.95
N LEU A 71 -4.65 -6.04 1.10
CA LEU A 71 -4.72 -4.63 1.55
C LEU A 71 -5.84 -3.91 0.74
N PRO A 72 -6.54 -2.88 1.27
CA PRO A 72 -7.67 -2.24 0.58
C PRO A 72 -7.38 -2.12 -0.92
N GLY A 73 -8.29 -2.58 -1.78
CA GLY A 73 -8.09 -3.18 -3.13
C GLY A 73 -7.12 -2.52 -4.14
N GLU A 74 -6.52 -1.41 -3.75
CA GLU A 74 -5.51 -0.61 -4.42
C GLU A 74 -4.09 -0.87 -3.88
N CYS A 75 -3.85 -1.62 -2.80
CA CYS A 75 -2.50 -1.80 -2.23
C CYS A 75 -1.93 -3.22 -2.41
N ARG A 76 -0.60 -3.33 -2.56
CA ARG A 76 0.13 -4.62 -2.61
C ARG A 76 1.48 -4.53 -1.89
N VAL A 77 1.87 -5.56 -1.15
CA VAL A 77 3.26 -5.66 -0.64
C VAL A 77 4.18 -5.99 -1.81
N VAL A 78 5.21 -5.16 -2.03
CA VAL A 78 6.21 -5.33 -3.10
C VAL A 78 7.62 -5.55 -2.56
N ALA A 79 7.89 -5.04 -1.35
CA ALA A 79 9.19 -5.11 -0.74
C ALA A 79 9.09 -5.20 0.78
N VAL A 80 10.08 -5.85 1.38
CA VAL A 80 10.22 -5.99 2.82
C VAL A 80 11.67 -5.76 3.23
N SER A 81 11.85 -5.14 4.39
CA SER A 81 13.16 -4.91 4.96
C SER A 81 13.22 -5.20 6.45
N ASP A 82 14.29 -5.89 6.85
CA ASP A 82 14.60 -6.20 8.24
C ASP A 82 16.10 -6.44 8.39
N VAL A 83 16.67 -5.95 9.50
CA VAL A 83 18.09 -6.19 9.83
C VAL A 83 18.40 -7.68 9.98
N TRP A 84 17.38 -8.50 10.27
CA TRP A 84 17.46 -9.95 10.25
C TRP A 84 16.63 -10.52 9.07
N PRO A 85 17.26 -10.85 7.93
CA PRO A 85 16.56 -11.29 6.72
C PRO A 85 15.61 -12.48 6.90
N LYS A 86 15.86 -13.34 7.89
CA LYS A 86 14.95 -14.44 8.26
C LYS A 86 13.53 -13.92 8.56
N LYS A 87 13.40 -12.76 9.20
CA LYS A 87 12.10 -12.14 9.52
C LYS A 87 11.34 -11.72 8.28
N CYS A 88 12.03 -11.22 7.25
CA CYS A 88 11.41 -10.92 5.95
C CYS A 88 10.75 -12.17 5.36
N HIS A 89 11.46 -13.30 5.34
CA HIS A 89 10.92 -14.56 4.81
C HIS A 89 9.74 -15.09 5.64
N GLU A 90 9.84 -15.05 6.97
CA GLU A 90 8.73 -15.45 7.87
C GLU A 90 7.48 -14.57 7.66
N TYR A 91 7.67 -13.26 7.52
CA TYR A 91 6.62 -12.30 7.25
C TYR A 91 5.94 -12.54 5.90
N LEU A 92 6.72 -12.69 4.82
CA LEU A 92 6.17 -12.96 3.49
C LEU A 92 5.38 -14.26 3.44
N ALA A 93 5.89 -15.33 4.06
CA ALA A 93 5.15 -16.59 4.17
C ALA A 93 3.82 -16.42 4.93
N SER A 94 3.82 -15.59 5.98
CA SER A 94 2.61 -15.25 6.74
C SER A 94 1.63 -14.41 5.91
N TYR A 95 2.12 -13.42 5.17
CA TYR A 95 1.34 -12.56 4.28
C TYR A 95 0.65 -13.39 3.18
N GLU A 96 1.41 -14.23 2.46
CA GLU A 96 0.85 -15.09 1.42
C GLU A 96 -0.24 -16.02 1.96
N LYS A 97 0.03 -16.65 3.12
CA LYS A 97 -0.91 -17.58 3.73
C LYS A 97 -2.20 -16.91 4.21
N ASN A 98 -2.10 -15.75 4.85
CA ASN A 98 -3.22 -15.16 5.59
C ASN A 98 -3.98 -14.06 4.83
N VAL A 99 -3.36 -13.43 3.84
CA VAL A 99 -3.94 -12.31 3.08
C VAL A 99 -4.22 -12.71 1.64
N LEU A 100 -3.36 -13.53 1.02
CA LEU A 100 -3.54 -13.92 -0.38
C LEU A 100 -4.36 -15.23 -0.55
N GLY A 101 -4.24 -16.24 0.31
CA GLY A 101 -5.02 -17.50 0.23
C GLY A 101 -6.42 -17.43 0.90
N PRO A 102 -7.47 -18.21 0.47
CA PRO A 102 -7.55 -19.33 -0.49
C PRO A 102 -8.07 -18.98 -1.90
N LYS A 103 -8.26 -17.69 -2.24
CA LYS A 103 -8.63 -17.22 -3.61
C LYS A 103 -7.47 -16.58 -4.39
N GLY A 104 -6.30 -16.44 -3.78
CA GLY A 104 -5.02 -16.14 -4.43
C GLY A 104 -4.01 -17.21 -4.03
N GLY A 105 -3.58 -18.05 -4.98
CA GLY A 105 -2.51 -19.02 -4.75
C GLY A 105 -1.18 -18.35 -4.42
N LYS A 106 -0.09 -19.14 -4.37
CA LYS A 106 1.26 -18.57 -4.53
C LYS A 106 1.22 -17.70 -5.79
N THR A 107 1.28 -16.38 -5.62
CA THR A 107 1.10 -15.44 -6.72
C THR A 107 2.28 -15.48 -7.70
N GLY A 108 3.38 -16.13 -7.31
CA GLY A 108 4.67 -15.97 -7.98
C GLY A 108 5.18 -14.54 -7.88
N ALA A 109 4.60 -13.71 -7.00
CA ALA A 109 5.03 -12.34 -6.81
C ALA A 109 6.48 -12.35 -6.33
N LYS A 110 7.31 -11.59 -7.04
CA LYS A 110 8.67 -11.33 -6.62
C LYS A 110 8.61 -10.18 -5.62
N TYR A 111 9.05 -10.45 -4.40
CA TYR A 111 9.22 -9.42 -3.39
C TYR A 111 10.69 -9.01 -3.35
N GLY A 112 10.96 -7.70 -3.29
CA GLY A 112 12.27 -7.21 -2.91
C GLY A 112 12.53 -7.52 -1.43
N ILE A 113 13.63 -8.19 -1.12
CA ILE A 113 14.02 -8.50 0.26
C ILE A 113 15.32 -7.77 0.54
N PHE A 114 15.28 -6.83 1.47
CA PHE A 114 16.40 -5.93 1.76
C PHE A 114 16.82 -6.03 3.21
N GLN A 115 18.12 -6.22 3.47
CA GLN A 115 18.62 -6.12 4.84
C GLN A 115 18.69 -4.65 5.30
N ASP A 116 18.97 -3.74 4.36
CA ASP A 116 18.98 -2.31 4.58
C ASP A 116 17.75 -1.66 3.92
N TYR A 117 16.94 -0.96 4.71
CA TYR A 117 15.75 -0.30 4.18
C TYR A 117 16.08 0.84 3.22
N ARG A 118 17.29 1.41 3.27
CA ARG A 118 17.70 2.50 2.38
C ARG A 118 17.73 2.03 0.92
N GLU A 119 18.25 0.83 0.67
CA GLU A 119 18.20 0.18 -0.64
C GLU A 119 16.76 -0.07 -1.10
N MET A 120 15.87 -0.45 -0.16
CA MET A 120 14.45 -0.63 -0.46
C MET A 120 13.79 0.69 -0.91
N LEU A 121 14.17 1.83 -0.32
CA LEU A 121 13.61 3.14 -0.65
C LEU A 121 13.98 3.62 -2.06
N GLU A 122 15.07 3.11 -2.64
CA GLU A 122 15.48 3.39 -4.02
C GLU A 122 14.58 2.69 -5.05
N SER A 123 13.80 1.70 -4.63
CA SER A 123 12.89 0.98 -5.53
C SER A 123 11.76 1.88 -6.01
N SER A 124 11.56 1.91 -7.34
CA SER A 124 10.43 2.56 -7.99
C SER A 124 9.12 1.80 -7.77
N ASP A 125 9.18 0.53 -7.35
CA ASP A 125 7.97 -0.26 -7.10
C ASP A 125 7.31 0.09 -5.76
N VAL A 126 8.03 0.74 -4.85
CA VAL A 126 7.54 1.15 -3.53
C VAL A 126 6.98 2.56 -3.63
N ASP A 127 5.70 2.74 -3.36
CA ASP A 127 5.02 4.04 -3.31
C ASP A 127 4.89 4.56 -1.87
N ALA A 128 4.65 3.65 -0.93
CA ALA A 128 4.51 3.96 0.48
C ALA A 128 5.20 2.91 1.37
N VAL A 129 5.61 3.33 2.56
CA VAL A 129 6.23 2.43 3.54
C VAL A 129 5.41 2.28 4.82
N VAL A 130 5.38 1.06 5.34
CA VAL A 130 4.89 0.73 6.68
C VAL A 130 6.09 0.54 7.60
N LEU A 131 6.21 1.39 8.61
CA LEU A 131 7.30 1.36 9.59
C LEU A 131 6.81 0.73 10.89
N SER A 132 7.14 -0.54 11.10
CA SER A 132 6.89 -1.27 12.36
C SER A 132 8.18 -1.65 13.09
N THR A 133 9.25 -0.90 12.87
CA THR A 133 10.46 -0.90 13.71
C THR A 133 10.13 -0.46 15.14
N PRO A 134 10.99 -0.71 16.14
CA PRO A 134 10.90 -0.08 17.46
C PRO A 134 10.90 1.46 17.40
N GLU A 135 10.33 2.10 18.41
CA GLU A 135 10.12 3.55 18.42
C GLU A 135 11.40 4.38 18.45
N HIS A 136 12.45 3.88 19.11
CA HIS A 136 13.75 4.54 19.19
C HIS A 136 14.53 4.51 17.86
N SER A 137 14.12 3.69 16.88
CA SER A 137 14.79 3.59 15.59
C SER A 137 13.96 4.11 14.41
N ARG A 138 12.70 4.52 14.63
CA ARG A 138 11.74 4.82 13.55
C ARG A 138 11.89 6.20 12.92
N ALA A 139 12.44 7.17 13.65
CA ALA A 139 12.50 8.55 13.18
C ALA A 139 13.28 8.69 11.86
N LEU A 140 14.44 8.05 11.76
CA LEU A 140 15.28 8.10 10.55
C LEU A 140 14.61 7.41 9.34
N PRO A 141 14.11 6.16 9.43
CA PRO A 141 13.34 5.55 8.33
C PRO A 141 12.18 6.39 7.83
N CYS A 142 11.46 7.09 8.73
CA CYS A 142 10.38 8.00 8.35
C CYS A 142 10.90 9.20 7.52
N ILE A 143 11.96 9.85 7.99
CA ILE A 143 12.56 10.99 7.31
C ILE A 143 13.14 10.57 5.96
N HIS A 144 13.86 9.44 5.91
CA HIS A 144 14.43 8.90 4.68
C HIS A 144 13.35 8.49 3.67
N ALA A 145 12.26 7.90 4.13
CA ALA A 145 11.12 7.60 3.26
C ALA A 145 10.53 8.88 2.65
N CYS A 146 10.38 9.93 3.45
CA CYS A 146 9.92 11.22 2.93
C CYS A 146 10.89 11.81 1.89
N GLN A 147 12.20 11.73 2.15
CA GLN A 147 13.24 12.17 1.23
C GLN A 147 13.26 11.38 -0.08
N ALA A 148 12.89 10.10 -0.03
CA ALA A 148 12.78 9.21 -1.18
C ALA A 148 11.40 9.29 -1.87
N ASP A 149 10.63 10.33 -1.60
CA ASP A 149 9.31 10.58 -2.20
C ASP A 149 8.26 9.50 -1.85
N LYS A 150 8.41 8.81 -0.72
CA LYS A 150 7.49 7.74 -0.28
C LYS A 150 6.54 8.22 0.80
N ASP A 151 5.28 7.82 0.70
CA ASP A 151 4.30 8.03 1.78
C ASP A 151 4.59 7.10 2.97
N VAL A 152 4.12 7.48 4.16
CA VAL A 152 4.51 6.80 5.41
C VAL A 152 3.30 6.40 6.25
N TYR A 153 3.25 5.14 6.65
CA TYR A 153 2.51 4.69 7.83
C TYR A 153 3.53 4.33 8.93
N ALA A 154 3.47 4.99 10.08
CA ALA A 154 4.40 4.77 11.19
C ALA A 154 3.67 4.23 12.43
N GLU A 155 4.07 3.05 12.92
CA GLU A 155 3.45 2.48 14.12
C GLU A 155 3.64 3.34 15.38
N LYS A 156 2.71 3.15 16.32
CA LYS A 156 2.72 3.81 17.63
C LYS A 156 3.57 3.03 18.65
N PRO A 157 4.17 3.70 19.65
CA PRO A 157 4.32 5.16 19.78
C PRO A 157 5.24 5.69 18.67
N LEU A 158 4.96 6.90 18.15
CA LEU A 158 5.56 7.40 16.89
C LEU A 158 7.10 7.49 16.93
N CYS A 159 7.65 8.00 18.03
CA CYS A 159 9.06 8.26 18.24
C CYS A 159 9.39 8.17 19.74
N LEU A 160 10.68 8.17 20.09
CA LEU A 160 11.14 8.14 21.48
C LEU A 160 11.18 9.54 22.09
N THR A 161 11.60 10.55 21.32
CA THR A 161 11.77 11.92 21.82
C THR A 161 10.88 12.93 21.11
N ILE A 162 10.57 14.05 21.78
CA ILE A 162 9.83 15.17 21.17
C ILE A 162 10.59 15.74 19.97
N ARG A 163 11.92 15.83 20.08
CA ARG A 163 12.79 16.35 19.02
C ARG A 163 12.70 15.50 17.76
N GLU A 164 12.75 14.17 17.89
CA GLU A 164 12.53 13.26 16.77
C GLU A 164 11.16 13.47 16.13
N GLY A 165 10.11 13.57 16.94
CA GLY A 165 8.76 13.80 16.43
C GLY A 165 8.62 15.10 15.65
N ARG A 166 9.27 16.18 16.10
CA ARG A 166 9.32 17.46 15.37
C ARG A 166 10.06 17.33 14.04
N ALA A 167 11.22 16.68 14.04
CA ALA A 167 11.99 16.44 12.81
C ALA A 167 11.20 15.60 11.80
N MET A 168 10.45 14.58 12.25
CA MET A 168 9.58 13.80 11.38
C MET A 168 8.46 14.65 10.77
N VAL A 169 7.81 15.52 11.56
CA VAL A 169 6.75 16.43 11.06
C VAL A 169 7.32 17.42 10.04
N GLU A 170 8.51 17.96 10.28
CA GLU A 170 9.20 18.86 9.36
C GLU A 170 9.52 18.17 8.04
N ALA A 171 10.03 16.93 8.07
CA ALA A 171 10.29 16.15 6.87
C ALA A 171 9.01 15.87 6.07
N VAL A 172 7.96 15.37 6.71
CA VAL A 172 6.66 15.09 6.07
C VAL A 172 6.12 16.33 5.36
N ARG A 173 6.18 17.49 6.01
CA ARG A 173 5.73 18.77 5.42
C ARG A 173 6.63 19.26 4.29
N LYS A 174 7.94 19.16 4.47
CA LYS A 174 8.93 19.62 3.48
C LYS A 174 8.84 18.85 2.16
N TYR A 175 8.63 17.54 2.25
CA TYR A 175 8.55 16.66 1.08
C TYR A 175 7.10 16.38 0.65
N GLU A 176 6.12 17.07 1.24
CA GLU A 176 4.70 16.97 0.91
C GLU A 176 4.17 15.53 0.88
N ARG A 177 4.58 14.72 1.86
CA ARG A 177 4.18 13.31 1.96
C ARG A 177 2.93 13.13 2.82
N VAL A 178 2.19 12.07 2.52
CA VAL A 178 1.15 11.57 3.43
C VAL A 178 1.84 10.79 4.55
N CYS A 179 1.52 11.13 5.80
CA CYS A 179 1.99 10.41 6.97
C CYS A 179 0.84 10.07 7.92
N GLN A 180 0.65 8.77 8.19
CA GLN A 180 -0.32 8.28 9.15
C GLN A 180 0.36 7.56 10.31
N VAL A 181 -0.03 7.91 11.54
CA VAL A 181 0.42 7.20 12.74
C VAL A 181 -0.51 6.03 13.02
N GLY A 182 0.04 4.88 13.43
CA GLY A 182 -0.68 3.63 13.71
C GLY A 182 -1.59 3.63 14.94
N THR A 183 -2.32 4.73 15.19
CA THR A 183 -3.35 4.81 16.23
C THR A 183 -4.65 4.16 15.75
N GLN A 184 -4.60 2.85 15.47
CA GLN A 184 -5.67 2.06 14.86
C GLN A 184 -7.03 2.19 15.58
N GLN A 185 -6.99 2.33 16.92
CA GLN A 185 -8.19 2.50 17.74
C GLN A 185 -9.05 3.71 17.35
N ARG A 186 -8.50 4.70 16.63
CA ARG A 186 -9.28 5.83 16.09
C ARG A 186 -10.22 5.43 14.96
N SER A 187 -9.94 4.31 14.30
CA SER A 187 -10.73 3.79 13.17
C SER A 187 -11.69 2.67 13.57
N TYR A 188 -11.66 2.20 14.83
CA TYR A 188 -12.58 1.18 15.31
C TYR A 188 -14.01 1.74 15.42
N ALA A 189 -14.99 1.02 14.87
CA ALA A 189 -16.40 1.44 14.84
C ALA A 189 -16.90 1.90 16.21
N ARG A 190 -16.69 1.08 17.26
CA ARG A 190 -17.06 1.42 18.64
C ARG A 190 -16.46 2.74 19.14
N ASN A 191 -15.19 3.00 18.82
CA ASN A 191 -14.51 4.22 19.26
C ASN A 191 -14.99 5.44 18.46
N ARG A 192 -15.30 5.25 17.17
CA ARG A 192 -15.90 6.28 16.33
C ARG A 192 -17.29 6.64 16.85
N GLU A 193 -18.14 5.66 17.12
CA GLU A 193 -19.48 5.87 17.72
C GLU A 193 -19.38 6.60 19.06
N ALA A 194 -18.52 6.14 19.97
CA ALA A 194 -18.30 6.83 21.25
C ALA A 194 -17.88 8.29 21.05
N THR A 195 -17.00 8.57 20.10
CA THR A 195 -16.59 9.94 19.75
C THR A 195 -17.76 10.78 19.26
N GLU A 196 -18.66 10.21 18.45
CA GLU A 196 -19.87 10.90 17.97
C GLU A 196 -20.87 11.19 19.10
N TYR A 197 -21.03 10.30 20.08
CA TYR A 197 -21.84 10.60 21.27
C TYR A 197 -21.29 11.79 22.06
N VAL A 198 -19.96 11.87 22.22
CA VAL A 198 -19.29 12.99 22.89
C VAL A 198 -19.48 14.29 22.10
N ARG A 199 -19.13 14.29 20.81
CA ARG A 199 -19.15 15.50 19.95
C ARG A 199 -20.52 16.11 19.78
N ASN A 200 -21.56 15.27 19.69
CA ASN A 200 -22.93 15.72 19.51
C ASN A 200 -23.64 16.02 20.85
N GLY A 201 -22.89 16.10 21.96
CA GLY A 201 -23.44 16.47 23.28
C GLY A 201 -24.37 15.44 23.91
N ARG A 202 -24.46 14.22 23.35
CA ARG A 202 -25.43 13.19 23.79
C ARG A 202 -25.15 12.65 25.18
N ILE A 203 -23.92 12.80 25.68
CA ILE A 203 -23.54 12.39 27.05
C ILE A 203 -23.65 13.54 28.07
N GLY A 204 -24.16 14.71 27.65
CA GLY A 204 -24.20 15.92 28.49
C GLY A 204 -22.82 16.56 28.69
N LYS A 205 -22.71 17.42 29.70
CA LYS A 205 -21.45 18.09 30.05
C LYS A 205 -20.46 17.08 30.62
N VAL A 206 -19.33 16.89 29.93
CA VAL A 206 -18.24 16.03 30.41
C VAL A 206 -17.68 16.61 31.71
N HIS A 207 -17.76 15.84 32.79
CA HIS A 207 -17.25 16.23 34.11
C HIS A 207 -15.95 15.48 34.46
N THR A 208 -15.87 14.18 34.17
CA THR A 208 -14.73 13.33 34.54
C THR A 208 -14.38 12.38 33.40
N VAL A 209 -13.09 12.18 33.15
CA VAL A 209 -12.56 11.14 32.24
C VAL A 209 -11.64 10.22 33.04
N ILE A 210 -11.96 8.93 33.07
CA ILE A 210 -11.16 7.92 33.75
C ILE A 210 -10.41 7.10 32.69
N CYS A 211 -9.09 7.17 32.71
CA CYS A 211 -8.23 6.41 31.81
C CYS A 211 -7.50 5.32 32.61
N GLN A 212 -7.59 4.07 32.18
CA GLN A 212 -6.75 3.00 32.73
C GLN A 212 -5.36 3.05 32.10
N ASN A 213 -4.34 3.21 32.95
CA ASN A 213 -2.97 2.94 32.55
C ASN A 213 -2.71 1.44 32.72
N TRP A 214 -2.64 0.71 31.62
CA TRP A 214 -2.21 -0.68 31.65
C TRP A 214 -0.73 -0.70 32.00
N LEU A 215 -0.41 -0.97 33.26
CA LEU A 215 0.96 -1.22 33.68
C LEU A 215 1.52 -2.33 32.79
N SER A 216 2.64 -2.04 32.12
CA SER A 216 3.40 -3.06 31.39
C SER A 216 3.60 -4.25 32.32
N ALA A 217 3.50 -5.48 31.79
CA ALA A 217 3.92 -6.67 32.53
C ALA A 217 5.28 -6.35 33.17
N ARG A 218 5.35 -6.53 34.50
CA ARG A 218 6.48 -6.11 35.34
C ARG A 218 7.81 -6.52 34.68
N PRO A 219 8.87 -5.69 34.84
CA PRO A 219 10.15 -5.87 34.15
C PRO A 219 10.70 -7.30 34.23
#